data_AF-A0AA40CRC5-F1
#
_entry.id   AF-A0AA40CRC5-F1
#
_cell.length_a   1.000
_cell.length_b   1.000
_cell.length_c   1.000
_cell.angle_alpha   90.00
_cell.angle_beta   90.00
_cell.angle_gamma   90.00
#
_symmetry.space_group_name_H-M   'P 1'
#
loop_
_entity.id
_entity.type
_entity.pdbx_description
1 polymer ?
#
loop_
_entity_poly.entity_id
_entity_poly.type
_entity_poly.pdbx_seq_one_letter_code
_entity_poly.pdbx_strand_id
1 'polypeptide(L)'
;MVGVPGKYRGCETCRGRRVKCDSSRECTYERETVFIVASIEDGGRCSSHPPRKTAKKKAASSKSKSKSKSKSNSPVEERLQLIAEEPFTSAWNDLITVSNFGKQYTLQLAALYTNLNSVVRNPTPPDDDSDDGRSKTAPIFFTPYEIPDVQPSPSEEDFQVRSKSMVSLTPSSDAVKVERSSPRPQLDGIYLFLYEHNHSTSSGTMPPWRDLNAIRQQGPESFRLFPNHHFFVRVFRPSAIGAALLNRRQSFLSEPPWITAPFEVHPKSPFDSLLDILAFLPSVLQRADRIIPQEQTLIRRLMAQDLLDNCVHLESQLDTWLLSTSPSPTSDLFWIETNDSPMIPFADTFAFRDGLTALSLIYYWTAQLLFCPCVERLYWTFFQPVVDGPFPQSVPILPPALEEINMLRYGRKAVREFASNVCRSLDFALARMVQPDLLVVPLWVVWQFYQHVGLDSGAGGEDEVFGDGRLELMWCEAFRVRLTAKGREMQEVVQVRGWRDVGVF
;
A
#
# COMPACT_ATOMS: atom_id res chain seq x y z
N MET A 1 34.06 14.77 32.53
CA MET A 1 34.13 13.87 31.36
C MET A 1 35.52 14.02 30.77
N VAL A 2 36.35 12.98 30.78
CA VAL A 2 37.69 13.03 30.19
C VAL A 2 37.75 11.88 29.18
N GLY A 3 37.68 12.20 27.88
CA GLY A 3 37.70 11.21 26.81
C GLY A 3 39.13 10.82 26.47
N VAL A 4 39.48 9.53 26.64
CA VAL A 4 40.73 8.96 26.12
C VAL A 4 40.46 8.44 24.71
N PRO A 5 41.26 8.81 23.69
CA PRO A 5 41.07 8.32 22.32
C PRO A 5 41.17 6.78 22.25
N GLY A 6 40.12 6.12 21.77
CA GLY A 6 40.08 4.66 21.61
C GLY A 6 40.91 4.16 20.42
N LYS A 7 41.37 2.89 20.48
CA LYS A 7 42.10 2.25 19.37
C LYS A 7 41.18 2.02 18.15
N TYR A 8 41.66 2.39 16.97
CA TYR A 8 40.95 2.22 15.70
C TYR A 8 40.69 0.75 15.36
N ARG A 9 39.50 0.45 14.79
CA ARG A 9 39.22 -0.83 14.12
C ARG A 9 39.90 -0.86 12.74
N GLY A 10 40.23 -2.08 12.25
CA GLY A 10 40.78 -2.25 10.90
C GLY A 10 39.78 -1.82 9.80
N CYS A 11 40.29 -1.28 8.68
CA CYS A 11 39.46 -0.81 7.56
C CYS A 11 38.56 -1.94 7.01
N GLU A 12 37.39 -1.61 6.44
CA GLU A 12 36.44 -2.61 5.94
C GLU A 12 37.08 -3.58 4.93
N THR A 13 37.98 -3.08 4.09
CA THR A 13 38.72 -3.87 3.11
C THR A 13 39.54 -4.98 3.78
N CYS A 14 40.25 -4.67 4.87
CA CYS A 14 41.02 -5.67 5.62
C CYS A 14 40.12 -6.64 6.39
N ARG A 15 38.96 -6.17 6.86
CA ARG A 15 37.96 -7.01 7.54
C ARG A 15 37.33 -8.01 6.57
N GLY A 16 36.93 -7.59 5.38
CA GLY A 16 36.40 -8.45 4.32
C GLY A 16 37.42 -9.51 3.88
N ARG A 17 38.69 -9.11 3.78
CA ARG A 17 39.80 -10.02 3.42
C ARG A 17 40.31 -10.89 4.58
N ARG A 18 39.82 -10.67 5.81
CA ARG A 18 40.26 -11.36 7.05
C ARG A 18 41.78 -11.33 7.27
N VAL A 19 42.43 -10.22 6.92
CA VAL A 19 43.88 -9.99 7.11
C VAL A 19 44.14 -8.84 8.07
N LYS A 20 45.34 -8.81 8.68
CA LYS A 20 45.76 -7.73 9.60
C LYS A 20 45.94 -6.43 8.81
N CYS A 21 45.40 -5.32 9.34
CA CYS A 21 45.46 -4.01 8.68
C CYS A 21 46.78 -3.33 9.05
N ASP A 22 47.78 -3.41 8.17
CA ASP A 22 49.15 -2.95 8.44
C ASP A 22 49.45 -1.53 7.90
N SER A 23 48.40 -0.75 7.59
CA SER A 23 48.43 0.69 7.29
C SER A 23 49.31 1.16 6.10
N SER A 24 49.86 0.26 5.29
CA SER A 24 50.88 0.59 4.28
C SER A 24 50.55 0.22 2.84
N ARG A 25 49.30 -0.19 2.53
CA ARG A 25 48.83 -0.47 1.16
C ARG A 25 47.38 -0.05 1.01
N GLU A 26 47.11 0.84 0.05
CA GLU A 26 45.79 1.32 -0.44
C GLU A 26 44.55 0.87 0.38
N CYS A 27 44.32 1.45 1.57
CA CYS A 27 43.00 1.51 2.21
C CYS A 27 42.45 2.90 1.87
N THR A 28 41.31 2.98 1.17
CA THR A 28 40.76 4.24 0.65
C THR A 28 39.62 4.87 1.47
N TYR A 29 39.39 4.46 2.72
CA TYR A 29 38.30 5.03 3.54
C TYR A 29 38.69 5.23 5.02
N GLU A 30 38.20 6.34 5.58
CA GLU A 30 38.53 6.85 6.92
C GLU A 30 38.10 5.91 8.06
N ARG A 31 38.88 5.91 9.15
CA ARG A 31 38.67 5.03 10.30
C ARG A 31 37.74 5.69 11.32
N GLU A 32 36.64 5.04 11.67
CA GLU A 32 35.80 5.46 12.81
C GLU A 32 36.54 5.32 14.14
N THR A 33 36.45 6.35 14.97
CA THR A 33 36.84 6.31 16.38
C THR A 33 35.66 5.80 17.21
N VAL A 34 35.90 4.88 18.14
CA VAL A 34 34.87 4.37 19.04
C VAL A 34 35.15 4.87 20.44
N PHE A 35 34.17 5.53 21.05
CA PHE A 35 34.21 5.93 22.46
C PHE A 35 33.79 4.76 23.34
N ILE A 36 34.63 4.40 24.32
CA ILE A 36 34.31 3.36 25.30
C ILE A 36 33.75 4.05 26.54
N VAL A 37 32.47 3.80 26.86
CA VAL A 37 31.82 4.31 28.07
C VAL A 37 31.99 3.28 29.18
N ALA A 38 32.59 3.67 30.31
CA ALA A 38 32.65 2.83 31.51
C ALA A 38 31.35 2.99 32.30
N SER A 39 30.68 1.89 32.60
CA SER A 39 29.54 1.87 33.52
C SER A 39 30.03 1.74 34.97
N ILE A 40 29.25 2.24 35.94
CA ILE A 40 29.58 2.15 37.38
C ILE A 40 29.55 0.70 37.87
N GLU A 41 28.78 -0.16 37.18
CA GLU A 41 28.61 -1.57 37.51
C GLU A 41 29.87 -2.41 37.21
N ASP A 42 30.73 -1.96 36.29
CA ASP A 42 31.98 -2.65 35.91
C ASP A 42 33.21 -2.25 36.75
N GLY A 43 33.01 -1.48 37.84
CA GLY A 43 34.10 -1.05 38.74
C GLY A 43 35.20 -0.23 38.05
N GLY A 44 34.90 0.40 36.92
CA GLY A 44 35.84 1.22 36.14
C GLY A 44 36.84 0.42 35.29
N ARG A 45 36.64 -0.88 35.03
CA ARG A 45 37.53 -1.66 34.14
C ARG A 45 36.99 -1.77 32.71
N CYS A 46 37.57 -1.01 31.79
CA CYS A 46 37.29 -1.10 30.35
C CYS A 46 38.02 -2.32 29.72
N SER A 47 37.30 -3.39 29.41
CA SER A 47 37.85 -4.55 28.68
C SER A 47 37.76 -4.34 27.17
N SER A 48 38.88 -4.35 26.45
CA SER A 48 38.95 -3.99 25.03
C SER A 48 38.53 -5.11 24.03
N HIS A 49 37.99 -6.23 24.50
CA HIS A 49 37.62 -7.35 23.63
C HIS A 49 36.36 -8.09 24.12
N PRO A 50 35.38 -8.40 23.24
CA PRO A 50 34.27 -9.29 23.59
C PRO A 50 34.77 -10.74 23.79
N PRO A 51 34.22 -11.49 24.77
CA PRO A 51 34.72 -12.82 25.10
C PRO A 51 34.41 -13.85 24.00
N ARG A 52 35.45 -14.55 23.53
CA ARG A 52 35.41 -15.54 22.45
C ARG A 52 35.11 -16.93 23.03
N LYS A 53 34.00 -17.54 22.60
CA LYS A 53 33.70 -18.97 22.86
C LYS A 53 34.74 -19.86 22.16
N THR A 54 35.52 -20.62 22.92
CA THR A 54 36.28 -21.76 22.40
C THR A 54 36.01 -23.00 23.25
N ALA A 55 35.45 -24.01 22.60
CA ALA A 55 35.35 -25.36 23.14
C ALA A 55 36.72 -26.04 23.06
N LYS A 56 37.16 -26.70 24.14
CA LYS A 56 37.99 -27.90 24.06
C LYS A 56 37.91 -28.78 25.33
N LYS A 57 37.45 -30.00 25.05
CA LYS A 57 37.44 -31.32 25.70
C LYS A 57 38.28 -31.59 26.97
N LYS A 58 37.55 -32.14 27.96
CA LYS A 58 37.76 -33.34 28.82
C LYS A 58 39.10 -33.58 29.51
N ALA A 59 39.04 -33.61 30.85
CA ALA A 59 39.65 -34.66 31.68
C ALA A 59 38.65 -35.05 32.80
N ALA A 60 38.76 -36.29 33.26
CA ALA A 60 37.69 -37.10 33.85
C ALA A 60 37.71 -37.21 35.39
N SER A 61 36.63 -37.83 35.91
CA SER A 61 36.39 -38.34 37.27
C SER A 61 35.95 -37.27 38.29
N SER A 62 34.93 -37.45 39.15
CA SER A 62 34.23 -38.65 39.60
C SER A 62 32.87 -38.29 40.25
N LYS A 63 31.98 -39.29 40.37
CA LYS A 63 30.86 -39.42 41.33
C LYS A 63 29.69 -38.43 41.26
N SER A 64 28.53 -38.92 40.83
CA SER A 64 27.49 -39.50 41.71
C SER A 64 26.11 -39.45 41.04
N LYS A 65 25.40 -40.57 41.10
CA LYS A 65 23.99 -40.68 40.74
C LYS A 65 23.14 -40.12 41.89
N SER A 66 22.21 -39.22 41.60
CA SER A 66 20.90 -39.23 42.25
C SER A 66 19.86 -38.61 41.32
N LYS A 67 18.70 -39.28 41.24
CA LYS A 67 17.52 -38.91 40.47
C LYS A 67 16.75 -37.81 41.21
N SER A 68 16.26 -36.81 40.50
CA SER A 68 14.96 -36.19 40.81
C SER A 68 14.23 -35.83 39.52
N LYS A 69 12.91 -36.10 39.55
CA LYS A 69 11.91 -36.02 38.48
C LYS A 69 11.26 -34.63 38.44
N SER A 70 10.49 -34.44 37.36
CA SER A 70 9.35 -33.53 37.12
C SER A 70 9.71 -32.12 36.63
N LYS A 71 9.49 -31.81 35.34
CA LYS A 71 8.23 -31.59 34.59
C LYS A 71 7.59 -30.23 34.89
N SER A 72 7.80 -29.28 33.98
CA SER A 72 6.76 -28.36 33.51
C SER A 72 6.97 -28.17 32.00
N ASN A 73 6.39 -29.08 31.21
CA ASN A 73 6.21 -28.88 29.78
C ASN A 73 4.97 -27.99 29.62
N SER A 74 5.16 -26.71 29.33
CA SER A 74 4.17 -25.97 28.55
C SER A 74 4.30 -26.43 27.10
N PRO A 75 3.21 -26.77 26.39
CA PRO A 75 3.30 -27.09 24.97
C PRO A 75 3.75 -25.81 24.25
N VAL A 76 4.88 -25.88 23.55
CA VAL A 76 5.27 -24.85 22.59
C VAL A 76 4.25 -24.96 21.46
N GLU A 77 3.30 -24.04 21.41
CA GLU A 77 2.39 -23.92 20.27
C GLU A 77 3.26 -23.65 19.03
N GLU A 78 3.36 -24.63 18.12
CA GLU A 78 4.22 -24.52 16.95
C GLU A 78 3.79 -23.32 16.10
N ARG A 79 4.62 -22.27 16.10
CA ARG A 79 4.42 -21.08 15.28
C ARG A 79 4.41 -21.50 13.82
N LEU A 80 3.27 -21.31 13.15
CA LEU A 80 3.14 -21.57 11.72
C LEU A 80 4.17 -20.77 10.93
N GLN A 81 4.87 -21.44 10.01
CA GLN A 81 5.80 -20.80 9.09
C GLN A 81 5.32 -21.08 7.66
N LEU A 82 4.45 -20.19 7.17
CA LEU A 82 3.89 -20.27 5.83
C LEU A 82 4.86 -19.65 4.82
N ILE A 83 5.32 -20.44 3.86
CA ILE A 83 6.26 -20.03 2.81
C ILE A 83 5.55 -20.18 1.45
N ALA A 84 5.54 -19.13 0.63
CA ALA A 84 4.98 -19.21 -0.71
C ALA A 84 5.74 -20.23 -1.59
N GLU A 85 5.01 -20.96 -2.41
CA GLU A 85 5.60 -21.94 -3.35
C GLU A 85 5.65 -21.43 -4.78
N GLU A 86 6.56 -22.01 -5.56
CA GLU A 86 6.67 -21.77 -6.99
C GLU A 86 5.57 -22.51 -7.78
N PRO A 87 5.07 -21.95 -8.90
CA PRO A 87 5.44 -20.65 -9.46
C PRO A 87 4.86 -19.48 -8.67
N PHE A 88 5.71 -18.47 -8.39
CA PHE A 88 5.26 -17.25 -7.75
C PHE A 88 4.32 -16.48 -8.67
N THR A 89 3.22 -16.00 -8.11
CA THR A 89 2.25 -15.18 -8.82
C THR A 89 2.11 -13.81 -8.17
N SER A 90 1.42 -12.90 -8.85
CA SER A 90 1.15 -11.56 -8.34
C SER A 90 0.39 -11.62 -7.01
N ALA A 91 0.69 -10.70 -6.09
CA ALA A 91 -0.02 -10.57 -4.83
C ALA A 91 -1.51 -10.22 -4.99
N TRP A 92 -1.94 -9.78 -6.17
CA TRP A 92 -3.34 -9.51 -6.50
C TRP A 92 -4.13 -10.75 -6.92
N ASN A 93 -3.47 -11.89 -7.08
CA ASN A 93 -4.18 -13.15 -7.15
C ASN A 93 -4.79 -13.47 -5.79
N ASP A 94 -6.10 -13.66 -5.75
CA ASP A 94 -6.81 -13.96 -4.52
C ASP A 94 -6.47 -15.34 -3.95
N LEU A 95 -5.73 -16.19 -4.67
CA LEU A 95 -5.29 -17.51 -4.23
C LEU A 95 -3.76 -17.58 -4.22
N ILE A 96 -3.21 -18.15 -3.14
CA ILE A 96 -1.78 -18.44 -3.00
C ILE A 96 -1.56 -19.87 -2.53
N THR A 97 -0.56 -20.54 -3.10
CA THR A 97 -0.07 -21.82 -2.59
C THR A 97 1.09 -21.59 -1.64
N VAL A 98 0.96 -22.11 -0.41
CA VAL A 98 1.98 -22.00 0.64
C VAL A 98 2.29 -23.36 1.23
N SER A 99 3.53 -23.56 1.66
CA SER A 99 3.95 -24.72 2.44
C SER A 99 4.13 -24.37 3.91
N ASN A 100 3.82 -25.32 4.79
CA ASN A 100 4.17 -25.28 6.21
C ASN A 100 4.65 -26.68 6.62
N PHE A 101 5.93 -26.77 7.01
CA PHE A 101 6.61 -28.03 7.35
C PHE A 101 6.40 -29.16 6.31
N GLY A 102 6.42 -28.82 5.03
CA GLY A 102 6.28 -29.76 3.91
C GLY A 102 4.85 -30.14 3.53
N LYS A 103 3.82 -29.65 4.23
CA LYS A 103 2.42 -29.72 3.77
C LYS A 103 2.07 -28.47 2.97
N GLN A 104 1.46 -28.67 1.80
CA GLN A 104 0.97 -27.61 0.93
C GLN A 104 -0.47 -27.23 1.29
N TYR A 105 -0.78 -25.94 1.15
CA TYR A 105 -2.10 -25.37 1.35
C TYR A 105 -2.37 -24.33 0.26
N THR A 106 -3.56 -24.35 -0.32
CA THR A 106 -4.08 -23.28 -1.16
C THR A 106 -4.96 -22.36 -0.33
N LEU A 107 -4.53 -21.12 -0.12
CA LEU A 107 -5.21 -20.14 0.73
C LEU A 107 -5.80 -19.01 -0.09
N GLN A 108 -7.00 -18.56 0.28
CA GLN A 108 -7.57 -17.32 -0.23
C GLN A 108 -7.01 -16.13 0.55
N LEU A 109 -6.45 -15.14 -0.14
CA LEU A 109 -5.92 -13.91 0.43
C LEU A 109 -7.03 -12.87 0.57
N ALA A 110 -7.26 -12.38 1.78
CA ALA A 110 -8.20 -11.29 2.04
C ALA A 110 -7.54 -10.21 2.91
N ALA A 111 -8.09 -9.00 2.85
CA ALA A 111 -7.71 -7.94 3.77
C ALA A 111 -8.95 -7.12 4.15
N LEU A 112 -8.98 -6.68 5.40
CA LEU A 112 -10.12 -5.97 5.95
C LEU A 112 -9.65 -4.90 6.94
N TYR A 113 -10.12 -3.67 6.73
CA TYR A 113 -9.94 -2.60 7.69
C TYR A 113 -10.73 -2.87 8.98
N THR A 114 -10.07 -2.72 10.12
CA THR A 114 -10.70 -2.79 11.44
C THR A 114 -9.84 -2.10 12.48
N ASN A 115 -10.46 -1.55 13.52
CA ASN A 115 -9.73 -1.12 14.70
C ASN A 115 -9.04 -2.33 15.36
N LEU A 116 -7.71 -2.35 15.41
CA LEU A 116 -6.97 -3.54 15.87
C LEU A 116 -7.05 -3.77 17.39
N ASN A 117 -7.48 -2.75 18.14
CA ASN A 117 -7.70 -2.83 19.59
C ASN A 117 -9.09 -3.38 19.93
N SER A 118 -10.04 -3.33 19.00
CA SER A 118 -11.40 -3.85 19.20
C SER A 118 -11.53 -5.35 18.90
N VAL A 119 -10.49 -5.97 18.36
CA VAL A 119 -10.45 -7.41 18.05
C VAL A 119 -10.23 -8.20 19.34
N VAL A 120 -11.31 -8.78 19.88
CA VAL A 120 -11.28 -9.57 21.13
C VAL A 120 -11.27 -11.07 20.82
N ARG A 121 -10.46 -11.83 21.54
CA ARG A 121 -10.47 -13.30 21.54
C ARG A 121 -11.00 -13.81 22.87
N ASN A 122 -12.03 -14.64 22.83
CA ASN A 122 -12.48 -15.30 24.06
C ASN A 122 -11.55 -16.46 24.40
N PRO A 123 -11.12 -16.61 25.67
CA PRO A 123 -10.43 -17.81 26.09
C PRO A 123 -11.33 -19.02 25.86
N THR A 124 -10.74 -20.11 25.39
CA THR A 124 -11.44 -21.37 25.22
C THR A 124 -11.97 -21.84 26.57
N PRO A 125 -13.25 -22.25 26.67
CA PRO A 125 -13.80 -22.72 27.94
C PRO A 125 -12.99 -23.92 28.46
N PRO A 126 -12.72 -23.96 29.79
CA PRO A 126 -11.80 -24.93 30.39
C PRO A 126 -12.29 -26.38 30.39
N ASP A 127 -13.56 -26.66 30.05
CA ASP A 127 -14.24 -27.91 30.47
C ASP A 127 -14.53 -28.94 29.36
N ASP A 128 -13.96 -28.83 28.16
CA ASP A 128 -14.03 -29.92 27.16
C ASP A 128 -12.74 -30.77 27.17
N ASP A 129 -12.78 -31.86 27.94
CA ASP A 129 -11.82 -32.96 28.07
C ASP A 129 -11.80 -33.90 26.84
N SER A 130 -12.14 -33.40 25.64
CA SER A 130 -11.93 -34.17 24.41
C SER A 130 -10.46 -34.06 23.99
N ASP A 131 -9.70 -35.13 24.26
CA ASP A 131 -8.31 -35.40 23.88
C ASP A 131 -8.11 -35.55 22.36
N ASP A 132 -8.63 -34.60 21.59
CA ASP A 132 -8.44 -34.54 20.14
C ASP A 132 -7.50 -33.37 19.87
N GLY A 133 -6.28 -33.65 19.39
CA GLY A 133 -5.13 -32.73 19.28
C GLY A 133 -5.28 -31.52 18.35
N ARG A 134 -6.50 -31.00 18.16
CA ARG A 134 -6.78 -29.71 17.52
C ARG A 134 -6.44 -28.58 18.50
N SER A 135 -5.42 -27.79 18.16
CA SER A 135 -5.17 -26.47 18.75
C SER A 135 -6.49 -25.69 18.78
N LYS A 136 -7.03 -25.47 19.99
CA LYS A 136 -8.36 -24.89 20.23
C LYS A 136 -8.33 -23.43 19.78
N THR A 137 -8.87 -23.16 18.58
CA THR A 137 -8.93 -21.80 18.02
C THR A 137 -10.07 -21.03 18.66
N ALA A 138 -9.77 -19.86 19.22
CA ALA A 138 -10.76 -18.99 19.83
C ALA A 138 -11.56 -18.23 18.76
N PRO A 139 -12.89 -18.10 18.90
CA PRO A 139 -13.66 -17.21 18.04
C PRO A 139 -13.20 -15.76 18.24
N ILE A 140 -13.17 -15.01 17.14
CA ILE A 140 -12.80 -13.59 17.11
C ILE A 140 -14.08 -12.77 17.10
N PHE A 141 -14.15 -11.73 17.91
CA PHE A 141 -15.23 -10.74 17.88
C PHE A 141 -14.74 -9.41 17.32
N PHE A 142 -15.59 -8.76 16.52
CA PHE A 142 -15.34 -7.44 15.94
C PHE A 142 -16.36 -6.43 16.44
N THR A 143 -15.97 -5.16 16.52
CA THR A 143 -16.91 -4.06 16.40
C THR A 143 -17.52 -4.05 15.00
N PRO A 144 -18.76 -3.56 14.81
CA PRO A 144 -19.34 -3.42 13.49
C PRO A 144 -18.38 -2.71 12.54
N TYR A 145 -18.27 -3.20 11.30
CA TYR A 145 -17.41 -2.61 10.29
C TYR A 145 -17.77 -1.14 10.06
N GLU A 146 -16.74 -0.29 10.05
CA GLU A 146 -16.81 1.11 9.71
C GLU A 146 -15.87 1.38 8.53
N ILE A 147 -16.32 2.21 7.59
CA ILE A 147 -15.51 2.60 6.45
C ILE A 147 -14.29 3.41 6.96
N PRO A 148 -13.06 3.10 6.53
CA PRO A 148 -11.89 3.89 6.89
C PRO A 148 -12.08 5.38 6.58
N ASP A 149 -11.70 6.24 7.53
CA ASP A 149 -11.62 7.67 7.27
C ASP A 149 -10.39 7.95 6.38
N VAL A 150 -10.63 8.62 5.26
CA VAL A 150 -9.62 9.00 4.27
C VAL A 150 -9.55 10.52 4.10
N GLN A 151 -10.32 11.28 4.88
CA GLN A 151 -10.33 12.73 4.78
C GLN A 151 -8.93 13.29 5.11
N PRO A 152 -8.37 14.18 4.28
CA PRO A 152 -7.10 14.83 4.57
C PRO A 152 -7.12 15.53 5.93
N SER A 153 -6.21 15.16 6.85
CA SER A 153 -6.03 15.90 8.11
C SER A 153 -5.01 17.02 7.97
N PRO A 154 -5.15 18.13 8.71
CA PRO A 154 -4.09 19.12 8.87
C PRO A 154 -2.91 18.63 9.73
N SER A 155 -2.96 17.40 10.26
CA SER A 155 -1.93 16.82 11.11
C SER A 155 -0.61 16.63 10.38
N GLU A 156 0.51 16.97 11.05
CA GLU A 156 1.88 16.72 10.59
C GLU A 156 2.40 15.33 11.00
N GLU A 157 1.52 14.36 11.24
CA GLU A 157 1.92 12.96 11.43
C GLU A 157 2.20 12.25 10.10
N ASP A 158 3.23 11.39 10.10
CA ASP A 158 3.54 10.51 8.96
C ASP A 158 2.40 9.48 8.76
N PHE A 159 2.17 9.08 7.51
CA PHE A 159 1.23 8.01 7.20
C PHE A 159 1.72 6.68 7.80
N GLN A 160 0.86 6.01 8.57
CA GLN A 160 1.14 4.76 9.24
C GLN A 160 0.03 3.75 9.00
N VAL A 161 0.44 2.50 8.75
CA VAL A 161 -0.45 1.34 8.69
C VAL A 161 0.02 0.34 9.73
N ARG A 162 -0.89 -0.18 10.53
CA ARG A 162 -0.65 -1.32 11.41
C ARG A 162 -1.43 -2.51 10.88
N SER A 163 -0.82 -3.70 10.89
CA SER A 163 -1.52 -4.90 10.43
C SER A 163 -1.22 -6.13 11.29
N LYS A 164 -2.22 -6.98 11.44
CA LYS A 164 -2.12 -8.33 12.02
C LYS A 164 -2.58 -9.32 10.96
N SER A 165 -1.77 -10.34 10.71
CA SER A 165 -2.17 -11.43 9.82
C SER A 165 -2.50 -12.71 10.57
N MET A 166 -3.50 -13.41 10.05
CA MET A 166 -3.98 -14.65 10.60
C MET A 166 -4.43 -15.62 9.50
N VAL A 167 -4.44 -16.90 9.84
CA VAL A 167 -4.84 -17.97 8.92
C VAL A 167 -5.90 -18.86 9.55
N SER A 168 -6.91 -19.20 8.75
CA SER A 168 -7.91 -20.20 9.06
C SER A 168 -7.78 -21.33 8.05
N LEU A 169 -7.43 -22.53 8.53
CA LEU A 169 -7.34 -23.73 7.70
C LEU A 169 -8.60 -24.56 7.90
N THR A 170 -9.21 -25.02 6.81
CA THR A 170 -10.28 -26.01 6.90
C THR A 170 -9.68 -27.35 7.34
N PRO A 171 -10.28 -28.04 8.32
CA PRO A 171 -9.78 -29.35 8.73
C PRO A 171 -9.83 -30.30 7.54
N SER A 172 -8.71 -30.99 7.27
CA SER A 172 -8.69 -32.05 6.27
C SER A 172 -9.73 -33.09 6.66
N SER A 173 -10.80 -33.23 5.87
CA SER A 173 -11.59 -34.45 5.90
C SER A 173 -10.61 -35.57 5.57
N ASP A 174 -10.35 -36.46 6.53
CA ASP A 174 -9.62 -37.69 6.26
C ASP A 174 -10.24 -38.35 5.02
N ALA A 175 -9.40 -38.51 4.00
CA ALA A 175 -9.54 -39.36 2.83
C ALA A 175 -10.92 -40.01 2.59
N VAL A 176 -11.93 -39.23 2.20
CA VAL A 176 -12.95 -39.78 1.31
C VAL A 176 -12.41 -39.59 -0.09
N LYS A 177 -11.86 -40.66 -0.66
CA LYS A 177 -11.59 -40.78 -2.09
C LYS A 177 -12.91 -40.65 -2.84
N VAL A 178 -13.41 -39.44 -3.00
CA VAL A 178 -14.43 -39.15 -4.00
C VAL A 178 -13.64 -38.85 -5.27
N GLU A 179 -13.54 -39.86 -6.15
CA GLU A 179 -13.25 -39.61 -7.55
C GLU A 179 -14.25 -38.56 -8.05
N ARG A 180 -13.80 -37.35 -8.39
CA ARG A 180 -14.64 -36.37 -9.09
C ARG A 180 -13.79 -35.29 -9.77
N SER A 181 -13.52 -35.55 -11.04
CA SER A 181 -13.58 -34.67 -12.21
C SER A 181 -14.02 -33.20 -11.99
N SER A 182 -13.21 -32.38 -11.29
CA SER A 182 -13.30 -30.92 -11.44
C SER A 182 -11.89 -30.31 -11.36
N PRO A 183 -11.51 -29.41 -12.29
CA PRO A 183 -10.17 -28.86 -12.37
C PRO A 183 -9.91 -27.69 -11.40
N ARG A 184 -10.78 -27.47 -10.40
CA ARG A 184 -10.62 -26.34 -9.47
C ARG A 184 -9.67 -26.73 -8.33
N PRO A 185 -8.65 -25.91 -8.02
CA PRO A 185 -7.82 -26.17 -6.85
C PRO A 185 -8.70 -26.19 -5.60
N GLN A 186 -8.54 -27.24 -4.80
CA GLN A 186 -9.27 -27.38 -3.54
C GLN A 186 -8.77 -26.29 -2.58
N LEU A 187 -9.69 -25.44 -2.11
CA LEU A 187 -9.37 -24.33 -1.21
C LEU A 187 -9.19 -24.87 0.21
N ASP A 188 -8.00 -24.70 0.77
CA ASP A 188 -7.62 -25.23 2.09
C ASP A 188 -7.84 -24.21 3.23
N GLY A 189 -8.06 -22.94 2.93
CA GLY A 189 -8.23 -21.92 3.96
C GLY A 189 -8.27 -20.47 3.48
N ILE A 190 -8.22 -19.55 4.44
CA ILE A 190 -8.13 -18.11 4.22
C ILE A 190 -6.92 -17.57 4.98
N TYR A 191 -6.12 -16.72 4.33
CA TYR A 191 -5.11 -15.88 4.95
C TYR A 191 -5.61 -14.42 4.95
N LEU A 192 -5.80 -13.85 6.12
CA LEU A 192 -6.43 -12.55 6.32
C LEU A 192 -5.43 -11.55 6.89
N PHE A 193 -5.37 -10.36 6.28
CA PHE A 193 -4.78 -9.17 6.89
C PHE A 193 -5.87 -8.31 7.53
N LEU A 194 -5.83 -8.16 8.85
CA LEU A 194 -6.59 -7.13 9.55
C LEU A 194 -5.70 -5.92 9.69
N TYR A 195 -6.16 -4.75 9.29
CA TYR A 195 -5.33 -3.55 9.31
C TYR A 195 -6.09 -2.29 9.69
N GLU A 196 -5.34 -1.29 10.11
CA GLU A 196 -5.82 0.06 10.29
C GLU A 196 -4.74 1.04 9.84
N HIS A 197 -5.14 2.24 9.47
CA HIS A 197 -4.23 3.32 9.11
C HIS A 197 -4.74 4.65 9.65
N ASN A 198 -3.83 5.61 9.83
CA ASN A 198 -4.21 7.00 10.01
C ASN A 198 -4.56 7.65 8.64
N HIS A 199 -5.09 8.86 8.66
CA HIS A 199 -5.40 9.64 7.45
C HIS A 199 -4.43 10.84 7.28
N SER A 200 -3.29 10.78 7.98
CA SER A 200 -2.28 11.85 8.02
C SER A 200 -1.20 11.65 6.94
N THR A 201 -0.60 12.76 6.52
CA THR A 201 0.33 12.78 5.37
C THR A 201 1.42 13.81 5.49
N SER A 202 1.94 14.03 6.70
CA SER A 202 3.25 14.63 6.76
C SER A 202 4.20 13.77 5.94
N SER A 203 4.64 14.33 4.83
CA SER A 203 5.84 13.90 4.18
C SER A 203 6.89 14.71 4.89
N GLY A 204 7.44 14.13 5.96
CA GLY A 204 8.50 14.75 6.73
C GLY A 204 9.52 15.36 5.77
N THR A 205 9.64 16.69 5.82
CA THR A 205 10.83 17.41 5.35
C THR A 205 12.05 17.09 6.23
N MET A 206 11.92 16.08 7.08
CA MET A 206 12.94 15.63 8.01
C MET A 206 13.98 14.80 7.26
N PRO A 207 15.28 15.00 7.56
CA PRO A 207 16.34 14.20 6.99
C PRO A 207 16.14 12.70 7.23
N PRO A 208 16.70 11.81 6.36
CA PRO A 208 16.48 10.36 6.40
C PRO A 208 16.69 9.68 7.77
N TRP A 209 17.53 10.25 8.64
CA TRP A 209 17.80 9.73 9.99
C TRP A 209 16.72 10.06 11.03
N ARG A 210 15.70 10.85 10.68
CA ARG A 210 14.51 11.12 11.51
C ARG A 210 13.23 10.56 10.89
N ASP A 211 13.33 9.77 9.84
CA ASP A 211 12.17 9.10 9.27
C ASP A 211 11.61 8.08 10.27
N LEU A 212 10.42 8.36 10.80
CA LEU A 212 9.73 7.50 11.76
C LEU A 212 8.86 6.44 11.06
N ASN A 213 8.84 6.42 9.73
CA ASN A 213 8.06 5.44 8.98
C ASN A 213 8.71 4.04 9.10
N ALA A 214 8.05 3.16 9.84
CA ALA A 214 8.53 1.80 10.10
C ALA A 214 8.78 0.99 8.82
N ILE A 215 8.00 1.24 7.76
CA ILE A 215 8.18 0.57 6.46
C ILE A 215 9.47 1.05 5.80
N ARG A 216 9.71 2.37 5.76
CA ARG A 216 10.93 2.93 5.20
C ARG A 216 12.19 2.44 5.93
N GLN A 217 12.13 2.33 7.25
CA GLN A 217 13.24 1.81 8.07
C GLN A 217 13.58 0.33 7.81
N GLN A 218 12.59 -0.51 7.48
CA GLN A 218 12.82 -1.91 7.12
C GLN A 218 13.49 -2.08 5.75
N GLY A 219 13.36 -1.07 4.88
CA GLY A 219 13.86 -1.09 3.51
C GLY A 219 13.05 -1.99 2.57
N PRO A 220 13.14 -1.77 1.25
CA PRO A 220 12.28 -2.43 0.28
C PRO A 220 12.56 -3.94 0.13
N GLU A 221 13.80 -4.37 0.37
CA GLU A 221 14.19 -5.80 0.35
C GLU A 221 13.40 -6.66 1.34
N SER A 222 12.95 -6.05 2.45
CA SER A 222 12.15 -6.74 3.47
C SER A 222 10.76 -7.16 2.96
N PHE A 223 10.33 -6.67 1.80
CA PHE A 223 9.01 -6.91 1.20
C PHE A 223 9.07 -7.78 -0.07
N ARG A 224 10.12 -8.59 -0.22
CA ARG A 224 10.30 -9.50 -1.36
C ARG A 224 9.52 -10.80 -1.28
N LEU A 225 9.33 -11.32 -0.07
CA LEU A 225 8.79 -12.65 0.17
C LEU A 225 7.49 -12.60 0.97
N PHE A 226 6.65 -13.61 0.78
CA PHE A 226 5.49 -13.82 1.63
C PHE A 226 5.90 -14.02 3.11
N PRO A 227 5.16 -13.46 4.09
CA PRO A 227 3.94 -12.66 3.94
C PRO A 227 4.16 -11.16 3.72
N ASN A 228 5.37 -10.65 3.97
CA ASN A 228 5.70 -9.21 3.91
C ASN A 228 5.37 -8.60 2.54
N HIS A 229 5.68 -9.30 1.45
CA HIS A 229 5.34 -8.86 0.10
C HIS A 229 3.84 -8.58 -0.07
N HIS A 230 2.99 -9.49 0.39
CA HIS A 230 1.55 -9.38 0.22
C HIS A 230 0.93 -8.32 1.13
N PHE A 231 1.47 -8.15 2.33
CA PHE A 231 1.13 -7.01 3.18
C PHE A 231 1.49 -5.68 2.49
N PHE A 232 2.72 -5.56 1.99
CA PHE A 232 3.18 -4.33 1.33
C PHE A 232 2.34 -4.01 0.09
N VAL A 233 2.15 -4.98 -0.81
CA VAL A 233 1.47 -4.78 -2.08
C VAL A 233 -0.04 -4.59 -1.93
N ARG A 234 -0.73 -5.43 -1.14
CA ARG A 234 -2.20 -5.39 -1.03
C ARG A 234 -2.72 -4.35 -0.04
N VAL A 235 -1.96 -4.08 1.02
CA VAL A 235 -2.42 -3.26 2.14
C VAL A 235 -1.71 -1.92 2.17
N PHE A 236 -0.39 -1.92 2.40
CA PHE A 236 0.35 -0.68 2.66
C PHE A 236 0.39 0.25 1.45
N ARG A 237 0.83 -0.28 0.30
CA ARG A 237 1.13 0.49 -0.91
C ARG A 237 -0.09 1.25 -1.48
N PRO A 238 -1.25 0.61 -1.75
CA PRO A 238 -2.43 1.33 -2.22
C PRO A 238 -2.96 2.34 -1.18
N SER A 239 -2.89 2.02 0.11
CA SER A 239 -3.34 2.93 1.17
C SER A 239 -2.44 4.17 1.26
N ALA A 240 -1.12 3.99 1.21
CA ALA A 240 -0.14 5.08 1.25
C ALA A 240 -0.18 5.96 0.00
N ILE A 241 -0.32 5.37 -1.19
CA ILE A 241 -0.49 6.11 -2.45
C ILE A 241 -1.82 6.88 -2.43
N GLY A 242 -2.90 6.24 -1.97
CA GLY A 242 -4.20 6.90 -1.79
C GLY A 242 -4.09 8.11 -0.87
N ALA A 243 -3.53 7.95 0.32
CA ALA A 243 -3.30 9.05 1.25
C ALA A 243 -2.45 10.17 0.63
N ALA A 244 -1.33 9.83 -0.02
CA ALA A 244 -0.45 10.76 -0.71
C ALA A 244 -1.17 11.57 -1.81
N LEU A 245 -2.05 10.92 -2.58
CA LEU A 245 -2.87 11.56 -3.60
C LEU A 245 -3.87 12.55 -2.98
N LEU A 246 -4.64 12.12 -1.98
CA LEU A 246 -5.67 12.95 -1.34
C LEU A 246 -5.08 14.19 -0.66
N ASN A 247 -3.87 14.06 -0.12
CA ASN A 247 -3.20 15.15 0.55
C ASN A 247 -2.22 15.91 -0.35
N ARG A 248 -2.06 15.48 -1.61
CA ARG A 248 -1.18 16.11 -2.60
C ARG A 248 0.26 16.26 -2.07
N ARG A 249 0.76 15.20 -1.44
CA ARG A 249 2.11 15.12 -0.85
C ARG A 249 2.87 13.92 -1.41
N GLN A 250 4.09 14.16 -1.87
CA GLN A 250 4.96 13.08 -2.35
C GLN A 250 5.25 12.06 -1.25
N SER A 251 5.43 10.80 -1.64
CA SER A 251 5.84 9.72 -0.74
C SER A 251 7.13 9.05 -1.27
N PHE A 252 7.83 8.32 -0.40
CA PHE A 252 9.02 7.56 -0.81
C PHE A 252 8.72 6.42 -1.78
N LEU A 253 7.44 6.06 -1.99
CA LEU A 253 7.02 4.95 -2.85
C LEU A 253 7.28 5.20 -4.34
N SER A 254 7.55 6.45 -4.74
CA SER A 254 7.99 6.79 -6.09
C SER A 254 9.49 6.58 -6.31
N GLU A 255 10.27 6.31 -5.26
CA GLU A 255 11.70 6.08 -5.41
C GLU A 255 11.97 4.73 -6.11
N PRO A 256 12.97 4.64 -7.03
CA PRO A 256 13.25 3.42 -7.79
C PRO A 256 13.33 2.10 -6.99
N PRO A 257 14.00 2.02 -5.82
CA PRO A 257 14.09 0.75 -5.11
C PRO A 257 12.75 0.25 -4.57
N TRP A 258 11.75 1.14 -4.37
CA TRP A 258 10.42 0.76 -3.88
C TRP A 258 9.48 0.25 -4.98
N ILE A 259 9.80 0.52 -6.24
CA ILE A 259 9.09 -0.03 -7.39
C ILE A 259 9.80 -1.24 -8.00
N THR A 260 11.03 -1.56 -7.62
CA THR A 260 11.79 -2.72 -8.15
C THR A 260 11.93 -3.84 -7.12
N ALA A 261 12.61 -3.58 -6.00
CA ALA A 261 13.04 -4.62 -5.07
C ALA A 261 11.88 -5.47 -4.51
N PRO A 262 10.71 -4.93 -4.11
CA PRO A 262 9.60 -5.75 -3.62
C PRO A 262 9.07 -6.75 -4.66
N PHE A 263 9.29 -6.52 -5.95
CA PHE A 263 8.76 -7.30 -7.07
C PHE A 263 9.80 -8.22 -7.73
N GLU A 264 10.96 -8.44 -7.09
CA GLU A 264 12.01 -9.33 -7.63
C GLU A 264 11.61 -10.81 -7.65
N VAL A 265 10.71 -11.23 -6.75
CA VAL A 265 10.28 -12.64 -6.61
C VAL A 265 8.85 -12.82 -7.11
N HIS A 266 7.94 -11.97 -6.65
CA HIS A 266 6.54 -11.99 -7.08
C HIS A 266 6.32 -10.99 -8.23
N PRO A 267 5.75 -11.42 -9.36
CA PRO A 267 5.59 -10.56 -10.53
C PRO A 267 4.53 -9.46 -10.32
N LYS A 268 4.75 -8.31 -10.95
CA LYS A 268 3.77 -7.22 -11.00
C LYS A 268 2.53 -7.61 -11.81
N SER A 269 1.37 -7.16 -11.33
CA SER A 269 0.15 -7.06 -12.12
C SER A 269 0.07 -5.74 -12.90
N PRO A 270 -0.85 -5.61 -13.87
CA PRO A 270 -1.17 -4.32 -14.47
C PRO A 270 -1.53 -3.25 -13.43
N PHE A 271 -2.19 -3.63 -12.33
CA PHE A 271 -2.51 -2.71 -11.24
C PHE A 271 -1.27 -2.22 -10.50
N ASP A 272 -0.27 -3.07 -10.29
CA ASP A 272 0.99 -2.67 -9.67
C ASP A 272 1.75 -1.66 -10.52
N SER A 273 1.76 -1.87 -11.84
CA SER A 273 2.36 -0.93 -12.81
C SER A 273 1.60 0.40 -12.84
N LEU A 274 0.27 0.39 -12.71
CA LEU A 274 -0.50 1.62 -12.53
C LEU A 274 -0.08 2.34 -11.25
N LEU A 275 -0.02 1.63 -10.12
CA LEU A 275 0.39 2.19 -8.83
C LEU A 275 1.82 2.75 -8.87
N ASP A 276 2.73 2.20 -9.69
CA ASP A 276 4.05 2.81 -9.92
C ASP A 276 3.91 4.22 -10.50
N ILE A 277 3.08 4.39 -11.53
CA ILE A 277 2.82 5.69 -12.17
C ILE A 277 2.14 6.64 -11.18
N LEU A 278 1.11 6.14 -10.47
CA LEU A 278 0.35 6.94 -9.50
C LEU A 278 1.17 7.36 -8.28
N ALA A 279 2.25 6.64 -7.92
CA ALA A 279 3.14 7.06 -6.85
C ALA A 279 3.87 8.38 -7.17
N PHE A 280 4.09 8.71 -8.45
CA PHE A 280 4.70 9.97 -8.87
C PHE A 280 3.72 11.15 -8.89
N LEU A 281 2.44 10.91 -9.17
CA LEU A 281 1.42 11.95 -9.33
C LEU A 281 1.35 12.93 -8.13
N PRO A 282 1.40 12.49 -6.85
CA PRO A 282 1.42 13.41 -5.70
C PRO A 282 2.55 14.45 -5.74
N SER A 283 3.72 14.13 -6.32
CA SER A 283 4.82 15.09 -6.45
C SER A 283 4.49 16.22 -7.45
N VAL A 284 3.78 15.90 -8.54
CA VAL A 284 3.29 16.87 -9.53
C VAL A 284 2.26 17.79 -8.88
N LEU A 285 1.29 17.20 -8.18
CA LEU A 285 0.25 17.94 -7.46
C LEU A 285 0.84 18.89 -6.40
N GLN A 286 1.80 18.40 -5.61
CA GLN A 286 2.48 19.19 -4.59
C GLN A 286 3.25 20.38 -5.17
N ARG A 287 3.92 20.18 -6.32
CA ARG A 287 4.63 21.26 -7.02
C ARG A 287 3.66 22.29 -7.58
N ALA A 288 2.53 21.85 -8.13
CA ALA A 288 1.50 22.75 -8.63
C ALA A 288 0.93 23.64 -7.52
N ASP A 289 0.68 23.07 -6.34
CA ASP A 289 0.19 23.83 -5.17
C ASP A 289 1.17 24.89 -4.69
N ARG A 290 2.47 24.70 -4.95
CA ARG A 290 3.52 25.70 -4.64
C ARG A 290 3.66 26.77 -5.71
N ILE A 291 3.43 26.44 -6.98
CA ILE A 291 3.65 27.34 -8.12
C ILE A 291 2.43 28.24 -8.37
N ILE A 292 1.23 27.64 -8.41
CA ILE A 292 0.01 28.34 -8.83
C ILE A 292 -0.28 29.60 -7.97
N PRO A 293 -0.13 29.59 -6.64
CA PRO A 293 -0.42 30.75 -5.80
C PRO A 293 0.66 31.84 -5.81
N GLN A 294 1.84 31.59 -6.41
CA GLN A 294 2.92 32.57 -6.44
C GLN A 294 2.52 33.80 -7.28
N GLU A 295 3.21 34.91 -7.03
CA GLU A 295 3.10 36.10 -7.85
C GLU A 295 3.45 35.78 -9.31
N GLN A 296 2.74 36.44 -10.24
CA GLN A 296 2.80 36.19 -11.69
C GLN A 296 4.13 36.70 -12.27
N THR A 297 5.24 36.08 -11.91
CA THR A 297 6.60 36.43 -12.38
C THR A 297 7.02 35.56 -13.57
N LEU A 298 8.05 35.99 -14.29
CA LEU A 298 8.66 35.17 -15.35
C LEU A 298 9.18 33.84 -14.80
N ILE A 299 9.74 33.83 -13.58
CA ILE A 299 10.22 32.61 -12.91
C ILE A 299 9.06 31.64 -12.68
N ARG A 300 7.91 32.11 -12.16
CA ARG A 300 6.72 31.28 -11.96
C ARG A 300 6.25 30.66 -13.28
N ARG A 301 6.27 31.43 -14.38
CA ARG A 301 5.92 30.91 -15.72
C ARG A 301 6.86 29.79 -16.16
N LEU A 302 8.17 29.95 -15.97
CA LEU A 302 9.16 28.93 -16.31
C LEU A 302 8.98 27.66 -15.45
N MET A 303 8.68 27.82 -14.15
CA MET A 303 8.36 26.69 -13.27
C MET A 303 7.09 25.96 -13.71
N ALA A 304 6.06 26.69 -14.16
CA ALA A 304 4.84 26.11 -14.68
C ALA A 304 5.08 25.35 -16.00
N GLN A 305 5.91 25.90 -16.90
CA GLN A 305 6.32 25.23 -18.14
C GLN A 305 7.05 23.91 -17.86
N ASP A 306 8.03 23.92 -16.95
CA ASP A 306 8.76 22.72 -16.53
C ASP A 306 7.80 21.67 -15.91
N LEU A 307 6.84 22.11 -15.11
CA LEU A 307 5.85 21.19 -14.54
C LEU A 307 4.86 20.65 -15.59
N LEU A 308 4.51 21.42 -16.62
CA LEU A 308 3.70 20.95 -17.74
C LEU A 308 4.41 19.85 -18.54
N ASP A 309 5.72 19.96 -18.74
CA ASP A 309 6.54 18.89 -19.37
C ASP A 309 6.45 17.58 -18.57
N ASN A 310 6.57 17.67 -17.24
CA ASN A 310 6.36 16.52 -16.35
C ASN A 310 4.92 15.95 -16.46
N CYS A 311 3.91 16.80 -16.67
CA CYS A 311 2.53 16.36 -16.86
C CYS A 311 2.35 15.58 -18.18
N VAL A 312 2.92 16.07 -19.29
CA VAL A 312 2.88 15.38 -20.59
C VAL A 312 3.57 14.02 -20.50
N HIS A 313 4.70 13.94 -19.80
CA HIS A 313 5.38 12.67 -19.57
C HIS A 313 4.54 11.68 -18.75
N LEU A 314 3.89 12.16 -17.68
CA LEU A 314 3.00 11.33 -16.86
C LEU A 314 1.78 10.84 -17.66
N GLU A 315 1.19 11.71 -18.47
CA GLU A 315 0.08 11.35 -19.36
C GLU A 315 0.50 10.27 -20.37
N SER A 316 1.68 10.42 -20.98
CA SER A 316 2.23 9.41 -21.89
C SER A 316 2.41 8.03 -21.22
N GLN A 317 2.85 8.00 -19.96
CA GLN A 317 2.95 6.75 -19.19
C GLN A 317 1.56 6.14 -18.92
N LEU A 318 0.57 6.96 -18.57
CA LEU A 318 -0.81 6.52 -18.34
C LEU A 318 -1.47 5.99 -19.63
N ASP A 319 -1.26 6.67 -20.76
CA ASP A 319 -1.75 6.24 -22.07
C ASP A 319 -1.07 4.93 -22.51
N THR A 320 0.25 4.82 -22.32
CA THR A 320 1.01 3.58 -22.59
C THR A 320 0.51 2.43 -21.72
N TRP A 321 0.27 2.69 -20.44
CA TRP A 321 -0.27 1.69 -19.51
C TRP A 321 -1.66 1.21 -19.95
N LEU A 322 -2.56 2.14 -20.32
CA LEU A 322 -3.92 1.80 -20.76
C LEU A 322 -3.90 0.93 -22.01
N LEU A 323 -3.05 1.27 -22.99
CA LEU A 323 -2.85 0.46 -24.21
C LEU A 323 -2.29 -0.93 -23.90
N SER A 324 -1.31 -1.02 -22.99
CA SER A 324 -0.68 -2.30 -22.61
C SER A 324 -1.61 -3.24 -21.85
N THR A 325 -2.61 -2.69 -21.16
CA THR A 325 -3.58 -3.46 -20.38
C THR A 325 -4.68 -4.06 -21.25
N SER A 326 -4.89 -3.51 -22.46
CA SER A 326 -5.88 -4.05 -23.39
C SER A 326 -5.43 -5.40 -23.97
N PRO A 327 -6.24 -6.47 -23.86
CA PRO A 327 -5.86 -7.80 -24.33
C PRO A 327 -5.81 -7.92 -25.86
N SER A 328 -6.46 -7.00 -26.57
CA SER A 328 -6.45 -6.88 -28.03
C SER A 328 -6.84 -5.45 -28.42
N PRO A 329 -6.32 -4.87 -29.52
CA PRO A 329 -6.78 -3.58 -30.01
C PRO A 329 -8.29 -3.51 -30.31
N THR A 330 -8.97 -4.66 -30.37
CA THR A 330 -10.43 -4.76 -30.60
C THR A 330 -11.23 -5.17 -29.37
N SER A 331 -10.58 -5.48 -28.24
CA SER A 331 -11.26 -5.91 -27.02
C SER A 331 -11.38 -4.74 -26.06
N ASP A 332 -12.60 -4.37 -25.74
CA ASP A 332 -12.85 -3.36 -24.72
C ASP A 332 -12.46 -3.89 -23.34
N LEU A 333 -11.91 -3.01 -22.50
CA LEU A 333 -11.57 -3.33 -21.11
C LEU A 333 -12.82 -3.45 -20.21
N PHE A 334 -13.93 -2.88 -20.66
CA PHE A 334 -15.22 -2.91 -20.00
C PHE A 334 -16.35 -2.84 -21.03
N TRP A 335 -17.56 -3.25 -20.64
CA TRP A 335 -18.77 -3.11 -21.45
C TRP A 335 -19.93 -2.64 -20.57
N ILE A 336 -20.96 -2.09 -21.21
CA ILE A 336 -22.12 -1.54 -20.52
C ILE A 336 -23.15 -2.66 -20.27
N GLU A 337 -23.53 -2.84 -19.01
CA GLU A 337 -24.70 -3.59 -18.58
C GLU A 337 -25.82 -2.59 -18.31
N THR A 338 -26.70 -2.42 -19.30
CA THR A 338 -27.80 -1.45 -19.22
C THR A 338 -28.92 -1.98 -18.31
N ASN A 339 -29.35 -1.17 -17.35
CA ASN A 339 -30.64 -1.34 -16.69
C ASN A 339 -31.63 -0.31 -17.26
N ASP A 340 -32.86 -0.73 -17.58
CA ASP A 340 -33.92 0.09 -18.19
C ASP A 340 -34.52 1.19 -17.27
N SER A 341 -33.72 1.76 -16.36
CA SER A 341 -34.16 2.76 -15.36
C SER A 341 -33.52 4.14 -15.61
N PRO A 342 -34.15 5.01 -16.43
CA PRO A 342 -33.58 6.29 -16.83
C PRO A 342 -33.54 7.35 -15.71
N MET A 343 -34.12 7.08 -14.54
CA MET A 343 -34.21 8.04 -13.42
C MET A 343 -33.07 7.92 -12.38
N ILE A 344 -32.17 6.95 -12.51
CA ILE A 344 -31.10 6.71 -11.54
C ILE A 344 -29.75 7.07 -12.20
N PRO A 345 -28.94 7.96 -11.59
CA PRO A 345 -27.58 8.20 -12.09
C PRO A 345 -26.81 6.89 -12.20
N PHE A 346 -26.01 6.75 -13.26
CA PHE A 346 -25.14 5.59 -13.50
C PHE A 346 -25.90 4.26 -13.63
N ALA A 347 -27.14 4.28 -14.13
CA ALA A 347 -27.94 3.07 -14.34
C ALA A 347 -27.32 2.08 -15.34
N ASP A 348 -26.49 2.59 -16.24
CA ASP A 348 -25.72 1.89 -17.25
C ASP A 348 -24.37 1.44 -16.68
N THR A 349 -24.41 0.53 -15.72
CA THR A 349 -23.22 0.02 -15.00
C THR A 349 -22.20 -0.65 -15.93
N PHE A 350 -20.93 -0.60 -15.56
CA PHE A 350 -19.87 -1.29 -16.29
C PHE A 350 -19.63 -2.68 -15.74
N ALA A 351 -19.38 -3.62 -16.66
CA ALA A 351 -18.83 -4.92 -16.35
C ALA A 351 -17.45 -5.08 -16.98
N PHE A 352 -16.65 -5.96 -16.36
CA PHE A 352 -15.24 -6.15 -16.66
C PHE A 352 -14.92 -7.63 -16.74
N ARG A 353 -13.75 -7.95 -17.28
CA ARG A 353 -13.23 -9.33 -17.30
C ARG A 353 -13.11 -9.92 -15.89
N ASP A 354 -12.60 -9.13 -14.95
CA ASP A 354 -12.34 -9.53 -13.57
C ASP A 354 -12.29 -8.31 -12.64
N GLY A 355 -12.28 -8.56 -11.33
CA GLY A 355 -12.28 -7.50 -10.32
C GLY A 355 -11.01 -6.64 -10.32
N LEU A 356 -9.86 -7.20 -10.72
CA LEU A 356 -8.59 -6.46 -10.75
C LEU A 356 -8.54 -5.48 -11.92
N THR A 357 -9.12 -5.86 -13.06
CA THR A 357 -9.30 -4.95 -14.21
C THR A 357 -10.22 -3.79 -13.85
N ALA A 358 -11.35 -4.07 -13.17
CA ALA A 358 -12.26 -3.05 -12.67
C ALA A 358 -11.55 -2.09 -11.69
N LEU A 359 -10.83 -2.64 -10.71
CA LEU A 359 -10.06 -1.85 -9.74
C LEU A 359 -9.01 -0.97 -10.41
N SER A 360 -8.29 -1.52 -11.39
CA SER A 360 -7.26 -0.79 -12.14
C SER A 360 -7.84 0.41 -12.87
N LEU A 361 -8.96 0.23 -13.58
CA LEU A 361 -9.61 1.34 -14.29
C LEU A 361 -10.24 2.36 -13.34
N ILE A 362 -10.81 1.92 -12.21
CA ILE A 362 -11.30 2.80 -11.16
C ILE A 362 -10.18 3.71 -10.64
N TYR A 363 -8.99 3.17 -10.34
CA TYR A 363 -7.85 3.96 -9.88
C TYR A 363 -7.30 4.87 -10.98
N TYR A 364 -7.28 4.40 -12.23
CA TYR A 364 -6.91 5.22 -13.37
C TYR A 364 -7.82 6.45 -13.50
N TRP A 365 -9.15 6.26 -13.55
CA TRP A 365 -10.09 7.38 -13.64
C TRP A 365 -10.07 8.27 -12.40
N THR A 366 -9.89 7.70 -11.21
CA THR A 366 -9.69 8.45 -9.96
C THR A 366 -8.46 9.35 -10.05
N ALA A 367 -7.35 8.84 -10.60
CA ALA A 367 -6.15 9.65 -10.82
C ALA A 367 -6.37 10.76 -11.84
N GLN A 368 -7.10 10.49 -12.93
CA GLN A 368 -7.46 11.50 -13.92
C GLN A 368 -8.31 12.63 -13.31
N LEU A 369 -9.24 12.31 -12.41
CA LEU A 369 -10.03 13.33 -11.68
C LEU A 369 -9.16 14.31 -10.89
N LEU A 370 -8.06 13.84 -10.32
CA LEU A 370 -7.12 14.68 -9.56
C LEU A 370 -6.11 15.39 -10.47
N PHE A 371 -5.73 14.74 -11.56
CA PHE A 371 -4.67 15.18 -12.47
C PHE A 371 -5.16 16.21 -13.48
N CYS A 372 -6.28 15.99 -14.16
CA CYS A 372 -6.75 16.87 -15.24
C CYS A 372 -6.97 18.33 -14.79
N PRO A 373 -7.64 18.61 -13.64
CA PRO A 373 -7.77 19.98 -13.16
C PRO A 373 -6.42 20.62 -12.81
N CYS A 374 -5.44 19.83 -12.41
CA CYS A 374 -4.08 20.30 -12.15
C CYS A 374 -3.40 20.77 -13.44
N VAL A 375 -3.48 19.98 -14.50
CA VAL A 375 -2.93 20.33 -15.83
C VAL A 375 -3.61 21.57 -16.38
N GLU A 376 -4.95 21.63 -16.34
CA GLU A 376 -5.71 22.79 -16.80
C GLU A 376 -5.27 24.08 -16.08
N ARG A 377 -5.16 24.05 -14.74
CA ARG A 377 -4.72 25.21 -13.95
C ARG A 377 -3.28 25.62 -14.24
N LEU A 378 -2.38 24.67 -14.46
CA LEU A 378 -0.99 24.94 -14.82
C LEU A 378 -0.87 25.53 -16.23
N TYR A 379 -1.65 25.03 -17.17
CA TYR A 379 -1.74 25.55 -18.53
C TYR A 379 -2.14 27.02 -18.50
N TRP A 380 -3.23 27.36 -17.80
CA TRP A 380 -3.65 28.76 -17.67
C TRP A 380 -2.65 29.61 -16.87
N THR A 381 -1.97 29.03 -15.89
CA THR A 381 -0.88 29.68 -15.14
C THR A 381 0.26 30.12 -16.05
N PHE A 382 0.60 29.35 -17.08
CA PHE A 382 1.64 29.70 -18.05
C PHE A 382 1.26 30.94 -18.88
N PHE A 383 0.00 31.02 -19.32
CA PHE A 383 -0.50 32.11 -20.17
C PHE A 383 -0.86 33.41 -19.41
N GLN A 384 -0.79 33.41 -18.08
CA GLN A 384 -1.03 34.63 -17.31
C GLN A 384 0.00 35.73 -17.67
N PRO A 385 -0.45 37.00 -17.74
CA PRO A 385 0.46 38.13 -17.90
C PRO A 385 1.40 38.20 -16.70
N VAL A 386 2.65 38.60 -16.93
CA VAL A 386 3.65 38.67 -15.87
C VAL A 386 3.76 40.08 -15.31
N VAL A 387 4.13 40.24 -14.03
CA VAL A 387 4.30 41.58 -13.42
C VAL A 387 5.67 42.20 -13.70
N ASP A 388 6.66 41.36 -13.98
CA ASP A 388 8.09 41.70 -14.16
C ASP A 388 8.55 41.68 -15.63
N GLY A 389 7.61 41.56 -16.57
CA GLY A 389 7.89 41.51 -18.01
C GLY A 389 7.97 42.89 -18.67
N PRO A 390 8.72 43.01 -19.80
CA PRO A 390 8.77 44.23 -20.58
C PRO A 390 7.38 44.57 -21.16
N PHE A 391 7.06 45.87 -21.26
CA PHE A 391 5.83 46.35 -21.87
C PHE A 391 6.06 46.76 -23.34
N PRO A 392 5.16 46.42 -24.29
CA PRO A 392 3.94 45.62 -24.14
C PRO A 392 4.26 44.13 -23.97
N GLN A 393 3.42 43.42 -23.23
CA GLN A 393 3.64 42.00 -22.99
C GLN A 393 3.28 41.18 -24.23
N SER A 394 4.22 40.36 -24.70
CA SER A 394 3.94 39.35 -25.71
C SER A 394 3.22 38.16 -25.08
N VAL A 395 2.29 37.57 -25.83
CA VAL A 395 1.69 36.28 -25.48
C VAL A 395 2.82 35.24 -25.44
N PRO A 396 2.96 34.48 -24.34
CA PRO A 396 3.99 33.46 -24.26
C PRO A 396 3.72 32.35 -25.28
N ILE A 397 4.77 31.83 -25.88
CA ILE A 397 4.70 30.73 -26.85
C ILE A 397 5.09 29.44 -26.12
N LEU A 398 4.26 28.40 -26.24
CA LEU A 398 4.59 27.09 -25.70
C LEU A 398 5.77 26.49 -26.47
N PRO A 399 6.72 25.81 -25.81
CA PRO A 399 7.72 25.00 -26.49
C PRO A 399 7.05 23.92 -27.37
N PRO A 400 7.69 23.48 -28.47
CA PRO A 400 7.13 22.48 -29.38
C PRO A 400 6.66 21.19 -28.70
N ALA A 401 7.36 20.75 -27.66
CA ALA A 401 6.99 19.56 -26.88
C ALA A 401 5.63 19.69 -26.14
N LEU A 402 5.15 20.92 -25.93
CA LEU A 402 3.89 21.23 -25.23
C LEU A 402 2.81 21.78 -26.18
N GLU A 403 3.10 21.96 -27.47
CA GLU A 403 2.14 22.46 -28.45
C GLU A 403 0.98 21.48 -28.68
N GLU A 404 1.21 20.19 -28.44
CA GLU A 404 0.22 19.12 -28.63
C GLU A 404 -0.76 18.97 -27.44
N ILE A 405 -0.64 19.78 -26.38
CA ILE A 405 -1.56 19.71 -25.22
C ILE A 405 -2.98 20.04 -25.68
N ASN A 406 -3.83 19.01 -25.74
CA ASN A 406 -5.23 19.15 -26.09
C ASN A 406 -6.08 19.47 -24.85
N MET A 407 -6.41 20.74 -24.65
CA MET A 407 -7.23 21.22 -23.53
C MET A 407 -8.63 20.57 -23.44
N LEU A 408 -9.16 20.02 -24.54
CA LEU A 408 -10.42 19.28 -24.50
C LEU A 408 -10.35 18.00 -23.66
N ARG A 409 -9.15 17.41 -23.48
CA ARG A 409 -8.93 16.24 -22.61
C ARG A 409 -9.02 16.58 -21.12
N TYR A 410 -8.74 17.83 -20.74
CA TYR A 410 -8.65 18.25 -19.34
C TYR A 410 -9.86 19.05 -18.86
N GLY A 411 -10.74 19.46 -19.78
CA GLY A 411 -11.89 20.28 -19.45
C GLY A 411 -12.96 19.55 -18.62
N ARG A 412 -13.88 20.32 -18.03
CA ARG A 412 -14.91 19.84 -17.08
C ARG A 412 -15.72 18.65 -17.58
N LYS A 413 -16.05 18.59 -18.88
CA LYS A 413 -16.81 17.47 -19.47
C LYS A 413 -16.04 16.15 -19.37
N ALA A 414 -14.75 16.15 -19.70
CA ALA A 414 -13.90 14.97 -19.61
C ALA A 414 -13.72 14.52 -18.15
N VAL A 415 -13.49 15.48 -17.24
CA VAL A 415 -13.40 15.21 -15.79
C VAL A 415 -14.70 14.60 -15.25
N ARG A 416 -15.87 15.12 -15.63
CA ARG A 416 -17.15 14.53 -15.23
C ARG A 416 -17.33 13.10 -15.76
N GLU A 417 -16.89 12.82 -16.99
CA GLU A 417 -16.94 11.48 -17.56
C GLU A 417 -16.09 10.50 -16.75
N PHE A 418 -14.89 10.91 -16.29
CA PHE A 418 -14.09 10.08 -15.39
C PHE A 418 -14.80 9.79 -14.05
N ALA A 419 -15.49 10.79 -13.47
CA ALA A 419 -16.28 10.59 -12.25
C ALA A 419 -17.45 9.61 -12.49
N SER A 420 -18.13 9.73 -13.62
CA SER A 420 -19.19 8.81 -14.04
C SER A 420 -18.66 7.39 -14.20
N ASN A 421 -17.52 7.23 -14.88
CA ASN A 421 -16.89 5.92 -15.08
C ASN A 421 -16.51 5.25 -13.77
N VAL A 422 -15.98 6.00 -12.79
CA VAL A 422 -15.75 5.45 -11.44
C VAL A 422 -17.07 4.94 -10.86
N CYS A 423 -18.12 5.77 -10.78
CA CYS A 423 -19.42 5.38 -10.23
C CYS A 423 -20.00 4.14 -10.91
N ARG A 424 -19.99 4.08 -12.24
CA ARG A 424 -20.52 2.98 -13.05
C ARG A 424 -19.79 1.65 -12.80
N SER A 425 -18.57 1.70 -12.26
CA SER A 425 -17.70 0.53 -12.05
C SER A 425 -17.71 -0.02 -10.63
N LEU A 426 -18.09 0.82 -9.67
CA LEU A 426 -17.94 0.55 -8.24
C LEU A 426 -18.73 -0.68 -7.78
N ASP A 427 -19.96 -0.89 -8.27
CA ASP A 427 -20.78 -2.06 -7.89
C ASP A 427 -20.19 -3.38 -8.41
N PHE A 428 -19.66 -3.40 -9.65
CA PHE A 428 -18.97 -4.58 -10.18
C PHE A 428 -17.73 -4.92 -9.34
N ALA A 429 -16.90 -3.92 -9.03
CA ALA A 429 -15.71 -4.12 -8.20
C ALA A 429 -16.08 -4.61 -6.80
N LEU A 430 -17.09 -4.01 -6.16
CA LEU A 430 -17.55 -4.39 -4.83
C LEU A 430 -18.02 -5.85 -4.77
N ALA A 431 -18.70 -6.32 -5.82
CA ALA A 431 -19.19 -7.70 -5.91
C ALA A 431 -18.07 -8.73 -6.11
N ARG A 432 -16.90 -8.33 -6.64
CA ARG A 432 -15.82 -9.25 -7.04
C ARG A 432 -14.59 -9.24 -6.13
N MET A 433 -14.40 -8.19 -5.32
CA MET A 433 -13.19 -8.06 -4.51
C MET A 433 -13.28 -8.67 -3.11
N VAL A 434 -12.14 -9.13 -2.63
CA VAL A 434 -11.91 -9.65 -1.26
C VAL A 434 -11.25 -8.62 -0.33
N GLN A 435 -11.30 -7.34 -0.74
CA GLN A 435 -10.75 -6.20 -0.02
C GLN A 435 -11.55 -4.92 -0.39
N PRO A 436 -12.77 -4.75 0.16
CA PRO A 436 -13.68 -3.66 -0.21
C PRO A 436 -13.11 -2.27 0.11
N ASP A 437 -12.23 -2.18 1.11
CA ASP A 437 -11.59 -0.94 1.56
C ASP A 437 -10.82 -0.20 0.46
N LEU A 438 -10.39 -0.89 -0.60
CA LEU A 438 -9.71 -0.28 -1.74
C LEU A 438 -10.60 0.69 -2.55
N LEU A 439 -11.92 0.60 -2.38
CA LEU A 439 -12.88 1.47 -3.07
C LEU A 439 -13.15 2.79 -2.32
N VAL A 440 -12.65 2.94 -1.09
CA VAL A 440 -12.92 4.11 -0.24
C VAL A 440 -12.31 5.39 -0.81
N VAL A 441 -11.05 5.34 -1.24
CA VAL A 441 -10.37 6.50 -1.84
C VAL A 441 -11.05 6.94 -3.15
N PRO A 442 -11.30 6.06 -4.14
CA PRO A 442 -12.07 6.41 -5.33
C PRO A 442 -13.43 7.03 -5.03
N LEU A 443 -14.19 6.43 -4.10
CA LEU A 443 -15.51 6.93 -3.70
C LEU A 443 -15.43 8.33 -3.08
N TRP A 444 -14.43 8.58 -2.24
CA TRP A 444 -14.22 9.90 -1.63
C TRP A 444 -13.87 10.96 -2.68
N VAL A 445 -12.99 10.66 -3.64
CA VAL A 445 -12.60 11.60 -4.71
C VAL A 445 -13.82 11.98 -5.56
N VAL A 446 -14.65 11.02 -5.93
CA VAL A 446 -15.85 11.29 -6.73
C VAL A 446 -16.91 12.05 -5.93
N TRP A 447 -17.10 11.72 -4.65
CA TRP A 447 -17.99 12.47 -3.76
C TRP A 447 -17.56 13.93 -3.65
N GLN A 448 -16.26 14.19 -3.44
CA GLN A 448 -15.71 15.55 -3.42
C GLN A 448 -15.95 16.26 -4.75
N PHE A 449 -15.72 15.60 -5.88
CA PHE A 449 -15.96 16.18 -7.20
C PHE A 449 -17.41 16.65 -7.36
N TYR A 450 -18.40 15.78 -7.11
CA TYR A 450 -19.81 16.16 -7.26
C TYR A 450 -20.28 17.18 -6.22
N GLN A 451 -19.65 17.23 -5.03
CA GLN A 451 -19.88 18.29 -4.06
C GLN A 451 -19.47 19.66 -4.62
N HIS A 452 -18.32 19.75 -5.31
CA HIS A 452 -17.87 21.00 -5.93
C HIS A 452 -18.74 21.40 -7.13
N VAL A 453 -19.15 20.42 -7.96
CA VAL A 453 -20.09 20.67 -9.06
C VAL A 453 -21.38 21.33 -8.56
N GLY A 454 -21.95 20.85 -7.45
CA GLY A 454 -23.17 21.43 -6.89
C GLY A 454 -23.03 22.85 -6.33
N LEU A 455 -21.83 23.23 -5.91
CA LEU A 455 -21.53 24.59 -5.46
C LEU A 455 -21.38 25.56 -6.64
N ASP A 456 -20.74 25.13 -7.72
CA ASP A 456 -20.52 25.94 -8.92
C ASP A 456 -21.82 26.22 -9.69
N SER A 457 -22.76 25.26 -9.71
CA SER A 457 -24.08 25.40 -10.35
C SER A 457 -25.00 26.42 -9.64
N GLY A 458 -24.69 26.82 -8.40
CA GLY A 458 -25.43 27.84 -7.65
C GLY A 458 -25.13 29.28 -8.09
N ALA A 459 -24.10 29.50 -8.91
CA ALA A 459 -23.67 30.81 -9.39
C ALA A 459 -24.30 31.17 -10.75
N GLY A 460 -25.64 31.22 -10.82
CA GLY A 460 -26.41 32.07 -11.75
C GLY A 460 -26.01 32.14 -13.24
N GLY A 461 -25.59 31.03 -13.86
CA GLY A 461 -25.38 30.94 -15.30
C GLY A 461 -26.34 29.95 -15.95
N GLU A 462 -26.86 30.28 -17.13
CA GLU A 462 -27.89 29.55 -17.90
C GLU A 462 -27.48 28.13 -18.38
N ASP A 463 -26.38 27.56 -17.90
CA ASP A 463 -25.95 26.20 -18.25
C ASP A 463 -26.70 25.14 -17.41
N GLU A 464 -28.02 25.01 -17.65
CA GLU A 464 -28.88 23.93 -17.13
C GLU A 464 -28.43 22.51 -17.55
N VAL A 465 -27.46 22.41 -18.46
CA VAL A 465 -27.06 21.16 -19.14
C VAL A 465 -26.34 20.16 -18.23
N PHE A 466 -25.78 20.60 -17.09
CA PHE A 466 -24.86 19.77 -16.30
C PHE A 466 -25.39 19.36 -14.91
N GLY A 467 -26.58 19.80 -14.49
CA GLY A 467 -27.16 19.43 -13.19
C GLY A 467 -26.34 19.89 -11.96
N ASP A 468 -26.92 19.77 -10.76
CA ASP A 468 -26.33 20.23 -9.50
C ASP A 468 -25.51 19.15 -8.76
N GLY A 469 -25.31 17.97 -9.37
CA GLY A 469 -24.57 16.86 -8.76
C GLY A 469 -25.29 16.17 -7.58
N ARG A 470 -26.50 16.61 -7.23
CA ARG A 470 -27.19 16.15 -6.01
C ARG A 470 -27.62 14.69 -6.09
N LEU A 471 -28.08 14.24 -7.26
CA LEU A 471 -28.47 12.84 -7.46
C LEU A 471 -27.24 11.93 -7.40
N GLU A 472 -26.11 12.37 -7.95
CA GLU A 472 -24.84 11.66 -7.91
C GLU A 472 -24.32 11.54 -6.48
N LEU A 473 -24.43 12.59 -5.66
CA LEU A 473 -24.12 12.54 -4.23
C LEU A 473 -25.02 11.55 -3.48
N MET A 474 -26.33 11.54 -3.75
CA MET A 474 -27.24 10.54 -3.17
C MET A 474 -26.87 9.11 -3.58
N TRP A 475 -26.42 8.92 -4.83
CA TRP A 475 -25.91 7.64 -5.30
C TRP A 475 -24.63 7.23 -4.55
N CYS A 476 -23.68 8.15 -4.34
CA CYS A 476 -22.46 7.89 -3.57
C CYS A 476 -22.79 7.47 -2.13
N GLU A 477 -23.75 8.12 -1.45
CA GLU A 477 -24.20 7.72 -0.12
C GLU A 477 -24.85 6.33 -0.11
N ALA A 478 -25.69 6.02 -1.11
CA ALA A 478 -26.25 4.68 -1.25
C ALA A 478 -25.16 3.62 -1.48
N PHE A 479 -24.10 3.95 -2.23
CA PHE A 479 -22.96 3.06 -2.41
C PHE A 479 -22.16 2.87 -1.11
N ARG A 480 -21.96 3.92 -0.28
CA ARG A 480 -21.34 3.80 1.06
C ARG A 480 -22.08 2.77 1.93
N VAL A 481 -23.42 2.73 1.87
CA VAL A 481 -24.22 1.72 2.59
C VAL A 481 -23.93 0.30 2.08
N ARG A 482 -23.84 0.11 0.76
CA ARG A 482 -23.50 -1.20 0.17
C ARG A 482 -22.08 -1.64 0.52
N LEU A 483 -21.12 -0.72 0.49
CA LEU A 483 -19.74 -0.94 0.91
C LEU A 483 -19.65 -1.39 2.38
N THR A 484 -20.37 -0.70 3.26
CA THR A 484 -20.45 -1.05 4.69
C THR A 484 -21.08 -2.43 4.89
N ALA A 485 -22.14 -2.75 4.14
CA ALA A 485 -22.75 -4.08 4.18
C ALA A 485 -21.76 -5.17 3.76
N LYS A 486 -20.93 -4.93 2.72
CA LYS A 486 -19.90 -5.87 2.27
C LYS A 486 -18.82 -6.11 3.34
N GLY A 487 -18.36 -5.05 3.99
CA GLY A 487 -17.41 -5.17 5.10
C GLY A 487 -17.97 -5.98 6.28
N ARG A 488 -19.26 -5.79 6.62
CA ARG A 488 -19.95 -6.60 7.66
C ARG A 488 -20.08 -8.07 7.26
N GLU A 489 -20.45 -8.36 6.01
CA GLU A 489 -20.49 -9.74 5.48
C GLU A 489 -19.12 -10.43 5.64
N MET A 490 -18.03 -9.71 5.32
CA MET A 490 -16.68 -10.24 5.54
C MET A 490 -16.38 -10.49 7.02
N GLN A 491 -16.76 -9.58 7.93
CA GLN A 491 -16.60 -9.79 9.37
C GLN A 491 -17.35 -11.04 9.84
N GLU A 492 -18.59 -11.26 9.40
CA GLU A 492 -19.38 -12.45 9.75
C GLU A 492 -18.65 -13.75 9.34
N VAL A 493 -18.06 -13.78 8.14
CA VAL A 493 -17.24 -14.92 7.68
C VAL A 493 -16.01 -15.14 8.57
N VAL A 494 -15.42 -14.07 9.09
CA VAL A 494 -14.27 -14.16 10.00
C VAL A 494 -14.69 -14.65 11.39
N GLN A 495 -15.84 -14.20 11.92
CA GLN A 495 -16.32 -14.59 13.26
C GLN A 495 -16.67 -16.07 13.38
N VAL A 496 -17.13 -16.71 12.30
CA VAL A 496 -17.54 -18.13 12.31
C VAL A 496 -16.38 -19.12 12.11
N ARG A 497 -15.13 -18.63 11.98
CA ARG A 497 -13.96 -19.46 11.70
C ARG A 497 -12.95 -19.47 12.86
N GLY A 498 -12.22 -20.57 12.96
CA GLY A 498 -11.06 -20.70 13.84
C GLY A 498 -9.82 -20.08 13.19
N TRP A 499 -9.15 -19.15 13.89
CA TRP A 499 -7.98 -18.42 13.38
C TRP A 499 -6.74 -18.64 14.23
N ARG A 500 -5.58 -18.62 13.58
CA ARG A 500 -4.25 -18.61 14.21
C ARG A 500 -3.45 -17.41 13.72
N ASP A 501 -2.79 -16.71 14.63
CA ASP A 501 -1.91 -15.59 14.27
C ASP A 501 -0.68 -16.07 13.53
N VAL A 502 -0.27 -15.29 12.53
CA VAL A 502 0.94 -15.56 11.74
C VAL A 502 1.95 -14.44 11.89
N GLY A 503 1.51 -13.18 11.79
CA GLY A 503 2.41 -12.02 11.78
C GLY A 503 1.77 -10.72 12.24
N VAL A 504 2.64 -9.76 12.54
CA VAL A 504 2.30 -8.36 12.82
C VAL A 504 3.24 -7.51 11.98
N PHE A 505 2.73 -6.45 11.36
CA PHE A 505 3.45 -5.58 10.44
C PHE A 505 3.29 -4.12 10.83
#